data_AF-A0A4R2BTM8-F1
#
_entry.id   AF-A0A4R2BTM8-F1
#
_cell.length_a   1.000
_cell.length_b   1.000
_cell.length_c   1.000
_cell.angle_alpha   90.00
_cell.angle_beta   90.00
_cell.angle_gamma   90.00
#
_symmetry.space_group_name_H-M   'P 1'
#
loop_
_entity.id
_entity.type
_entity.pdbx_description
1 polymer ?
#
loop_
_entity_poly.entity_id
_entity_poly.type
_entity_poly.pdbx_seq_one_letter_code
_entity_poly.pdbx_strand_id
1 'polypeptide(L)'
;MKDWIHRFAGYDPPDERRREALCTVGNGYFATRGAWAGSSATDHHYPGTYLAGYYNRLTDEVDGHTVENESLVNLPDWLPLTVAIDDGDWITPDTCEVIEHDQELDLLRGVLTRRFRLRDPLGREVSGVERRFASMAEPHLAGQTLAITVVNWSGHLRLGTAVNGAVRNSGVERYRKLSGRHLTDLAPTVADGALMVAVSTSQSRHRIAVGTRTVATHNGSPIAGWTTRTDSTSAYAEIVVPVEAGDLVTAEKVAAIHGSRDAGITEPLLATRTALAEAPSFDELREAHVLAWSHLWQRFSIELEEPFDGTLAAVRLNLFHLLQSVSTHSGDTDAGVPARGLHGEAYRGHVFWDELFVFPVLTLRMPALTRSLLRYRHRRLPAARRAARQAGYPGAMFPWQSGSDGREESQRLHLNPLSGRWTEDATFRQRHVGLAIAYTVWQYVEMTGDLEFLGDRGAEVIVEVARFFAGLAEYDQGRDRYVIRGVVGPDEFHTGYPDRPAGGIDNNAYTNVMAVWLFGVAAKALQRLPAWRRTDGTDRVARPPTGRAEPLGRTDPPHVRPVPRRRDQPVRGIRAVDRARLAEVPDQVRRHSPARPDPGSRGTRRHGLPGLQTGRCTDAAVSAPPP
;
A
#
# COMPACT_ATOMS: atom_id res chain seq x y z
N MET A 1 -20.92 -13.33 14.40
CA MET A 1 -19.47 -13.55 14.65
C MET A 1 -18.76 -14.22 13.47
N LYS A 2 -19.29 -15.30 12.87
CA LYS A 2 -18.64 -16.02 11.74
C LYS A 2 -18.03 -15.09 10.67
N ASP A 3 -18.80 -14.11 10.19
CA ASP A 3 -18.37 -13.21 9.10
C ASP A 3 -17.39 -12.10 9.52
N TRP A 4 -16.90 -12.12 10.76
CA TRP A 4 -15.86 -11.23 11.28
C TRP A 4 -14.52 -11.95 11.49
N ILE A 5 -14.48 -13.28 11.34
CA ILE A 5 -13.26 -14.07 11.53
C ILE A 5 -12.80 -14.61 10.18
N HIS A 6 -11.60 -14.24 9.74
CA HIS A 6 -10.95 -14.85 8.60
C HIS A 6 -9.99 -15.94 9.11
N ARG A 7 -10.25 -17.20 8.76
CA ARG A 7 -9.62 -18.37 9.40
C ARG A 7 -8.93 -19.29 8.39
N PHE A 8 -7.73 -19.74 8.73
CA PHE A 8 -7.01 -20.82 8.07
C PHE A 8 -6.76 -21.96 9.06
N ALA A 9 -7.17 -23.18 8.69
CA ALA A 9 -6.91 -24.38 9.46
C ALA A 9 -5.77 -25.19 8.83
N GLY A 10 -4.96 -25.83 9.66
CA GLY A 10 -3.77 -26.58 9.24
C GLY A 10 -2.60 -25.67 8.84
N TYR A 11 -1.42 -26.26 8.72
CA TYR A 11 -0.22 -25.62 8.17
C TYR A 11 -0.06 -26.02 6.70
N ASP A 12 0.25 -25.06 5.83
CA ASP A 12 0.34 -25.27 4.37
C ASP A 12 1.49 -24.43 3.80
N PRO A 13 2.74 -24.91 3.87
CA PRO A 13 3.93 -24.11 3.56
C PRO A 13 3.92 -23.43 2.16
N PRO A 14 3.38 -24.04 1.09
CA PRO A 14 3.16 -23.35 -0.20
C PRO A 14 2.22 -22.14 -0.15
N ASP A 15 1.27 -22.10 0.80
CA ASP A 15 0.23 -21.07 0.93
C ASP A 15 0.56 -19.99 1.99
N GLU A 16 1.49 -20.25 2.90
CA GLU A 16 1.82 -19.34 4.01
C GLU A 16 2.14 -17.91 3.54
N ARG A 17 2.91 -17.70 2.45
CA ARG A 17 3.15 -16.34 1.91
C ARG A 17 1.87 -15.56 1.58
N ARG A 18 0.79 -16.23 1.17
CA ARG A 18 -0.53 -15.63 0.91
C ARG A 18 -1.25 -15.37 2.23
N ARG A 19 -1.26 -16.34 3.14
CA ARG A 19 -1.86 -16.20 4.49
C ARG A 19 -1.22 -15.04 5.26
N GLU A 20 0.09 -14.93 5.25
CA GLU A 20 0.85 -13.80 5.81
C GLU A 20 0.44 -12.44 5.26
N ALA A 21 0.08 -12.35 3.97
CA ALA A 21 -0.42 -11.11 3.38
C ALA A 21 -1.83 -10.80 3.90
N LEU A 22 -2.74 -11.79 3.86
CA LEU A 22 -4.13 -11.67 4.32
C LEU A 22 -4.26 -11.49 5.85
N CYS A 23 -3.27 -11.95 6.61
CA CYS A 23 -3.18 -11.85 8.07
C CYS A 23 -2.26 -10.71 8.54
N THR A 24 -1.98 -9.73 7.68
CA THR A 24 -1.23 -8.52 8.06
C THR A 24 -1.95 -7.77 9.18
N VAL A 25 -1.20 -7.28 10.16
CA VAL A 25 -1.70 -6.33 11.19
C VAL A 25 -1.10 -4.95 10.94
N GLY A 26 -1.94 -3.92 10.83
CA GLY A 26 -1.51 -2.56 10.53
C GLY A 26 -2.49 -1.49 11.00
N ASN A 27 -2.03 -0.25 11.03
CA ASN A 27 -2.76 0.89 11.59
C ASN A 27 -2.68 2.17 10.74
N GLY A 28 -2.25 2.09 9.47
CA GLY A 28 -2.08 3.23 8.57
C GLY A 28 -0.84 4.12 8.82
N TYR A 29 -0.15 3.97 9.96
CA TYR A 29 1.22 4.45 10.15
C TYR A 29 2.20 3.36 9.69
N PHE A 30 2.07 2.15 10.23
CA PHE A 30 2.82 0.97 9.83
C PHE A 30 1.92 -0.27 9.66
N ALA A 31 2.49 -1.31 9.05
CA ALA A 31 1.93 -2.65 9.07
C ALA A 31 3.01 -3.72 9.13
N THR A 32 2.67 -4.88 9.68
CA THR A 32 3.53 -6.06 9.82
C THR A 32 2.77 -7.28 9.32
N ARG A 33 3.39 -8.05 8.41
CA ARG A 33 2.81 -9.28 7.83
C ARG A 33 2.53 -10.35 8.89
N GLY A 34 1.55 -11.21 8.64
CA GLY A 34 1.11 -12.28 9.54
C GLY A 34 2.08 -13.48 9.69
N ALA A 35 3.38 -13.28 9.48
CA ALA A 35 4.43 -14.30 9.51
C ALA A 35 4.50 -15.07 10.84
N TRP A 36 5.03 -16.29 10.82
CA TRP A 36 5.32 -17.03 12.05
C TRP A 36 6.29 -16.22 12.93
N ALA A 37 6.07 -16.23 14.25
CA ALA A 37 6.90 -15.47 15.17
C ALA A 37 8.32 -16.06 15.22
N GLY A 38 9.30 -15.35 14.65
CA GLY A 38 10.69 -15.81 14.55
C GLY A 38 11.02 -16.66 13.32
N SER A 39 10.14 -16.74 12.30
CA SER A 39 10.58 -17.23 10.99
C SER A 39 11.52 -16.24 10.31
N SER A 40 12.33 -16.75 9.37
CA SER A 40 13.15 -15.92 8.49
C SER A 40 12.52 -15.80 7.10
N ALA A 41 13.10 -14.98 6.23
CA ALA A 41 12.66 -14.90 4.84
C ALA A 41 13.11 -16.15 4.06
N THR A 42 12.19 -17.10 3.89
CA THR A 42 12.35 -18.36 3.14
C THR A 42 11.43 -18.35 1.92
N ASP A 43 11.27 -19.49 1.22
CA ASP A 43 10.25 -19.60 0.18
C ASP A 43 8.82 -19.76 0.76
N HIS A 44 8.67 -20.25 1.99
CA HIS A 44 7.38 -20.38 2.69
C HIS A 44 7.02 -19.14 3.52
N HIS A 45 8.02 -18.52 4.16
CA HIS A 45 7.83 -17.40 5.07
C HIS A 45 8.43 -16.09 4.56
N TYR A 46 7.76 -14.98 4.86
CA TYR A 46 8.27 -13.65 4.56
C TYR A 46 7.86 -12.63 5.63
N PRO A 47 8.58 -12.55 6.76
CA PRO A 47 8.42 -11.45 7.71
C PRO A 47 8.71 -10.12 7.01
N GLY A 48 7.79 -9.17 7.16
CA GLY A 48 7.95 -7.84 6.58
C GLY A 48 7.17 -6.80 7.37
N THR A 49 7.86 -5.72 7.73
CA THR A 49 7.31 -4.56 8.44
C THR A 49 7.55 -3.32 7.60
N TYR A 50 6.51 -2.52 7.34
CA TYR A 50 6.57 -1.38 6.43
C TYR A 50 5.97 -0.13 7.07
N LEU A 51 6.62 1.01 6.84
CA LEU A 51 6.22 2.31 7.39
C LEU A 51 5.78 3.26 6.27
N ALA A 52 4.63 3.91 6.44
CA ALA A 52 3.96 4.67 5.39
C ALA A 52 4.85 5.80 4.83
N GLY A 53 5.13 5.74 3.53
CA GLY A 53 5.92 6.74 2.81
C GLY A 53 7.45 6.60 2.94
N TYR A 54 7.97 5.58 3.63
CA TYR A 54 9.41 5.35 3.78
C TYR A 54 9.97 4.56 2.60
N TYR A 55 10.21 5.27 1.51
CA TYR A 55 10.86 4.74 0.32
C TYR A 55 12.38 4.92 0.37
N ASN A 56 13.11 4.03 -0.29
CA ASN A 56 14.54 4.17 -0.55
C ASN A 56 14.89 3.61 -1.92
N ARG A 57 15.96 4.14 -2.52
CA ARG A 57 16.38 3.84 -3.88
C ARG A 57 17.68 3.03 -3.90
N LEU A 58 17.73 2.06 -4.78
CA LEU A 58 18.93 1.27 -5.07
C LEU A 58 19.17 1.26 -6.59
N THR A 59 20.44 1.12 -6.96
CA THR A 59 20.90 1.16 -8.34
C THR A 59 21.71 -0.10 -8.60
N ASP A 60 21.38 -0.80 -9.68
CA ASP A 60 22.01 -2.04 -10.13
C ASP A 60 22.55 -1.87 -11.55
N GLU A 61 23.63 -2.55 -11.89
CA GLU A 61 24.10 -2.68 -13.27
C GLU A 61 23.66 -4.04 -13.82
N VAL A 62 22.81 -4.05 -14.85
CA VAL A 62 22.21 -5.26 -15.41
C VAL A 62 22.37 -5.26 -16.93
N ASP A 63 23.04 -6.27 -17.48
CA ASP A 63 23.33 -6.42 -18.92
C ASP A 63 23.95 -5.17 -19.58
N GLY A 64 24.73 -4.39 -18.83
CA GLY A 64 25.35 -3.14 -19.29
C GLY A 64 24.45 -1.89 -19.18
N HIS A 65 23.31 -2.00 -18.50
CA HIS A 65 22.39 -0.90 -18.21
C HIS A 65 22.29 -0.63 -16.71
N THR A 66 22.47 0.63 -16.33
CA THR A 66 22.11 1.14 -15.00
C THR A 66 20.59 1.10 -14.81
N VAL A 67 20.11 0.26 -13.89
CA VAL A 67 18.70 0.15 -13.51
C VAL A 67 18.54 0.70 -12.09
N GLU A 68 17.71 1.73 -11.95
CA GLU A 68 17.43 2.37 -10.67
C GLU A 68 16.00 2.05 -10.22
N ASN A 69 15.83 1.68 -8.95
CA ASN A 69 14.54 1.30 -8.39
C ASN A 69 14.33 1.96 -7.03
N GLU A 70 13.25 2.72 -6.88
CA GLU A 70 12.71 3.08 -5.57
C GLU A 70 11.84 1.95 -5.00
N SER A 71 11.86 1.71 -3.70
CA SER A 71 10.97 0.74 -3.04
C SER A 71 10.62 1.16 -1.62
N LEU A 72 9.38 0.86 -1.22
CA LEU A 72 8.95 0.90 0.18
C LEU A 72 9.81 -0.07 0.98
N VAL A 73 10.47 0.41 2.03
CA VAL A 73 11.53 -0.32 2.70
C VAL A 73 10.97 -1.32 3.71
N ASN A 74 11.46 -2.56 3.67
CA ASN A 74 11.25 -3.53 4.74
C ASN A 74 12.11 -3.14 5.96
N LEU A 75 11.48 -2.91 7.10
CA LEU A 75 12.07 -2.44 8.35
C LEU A 75 12.55 -3.59 9.24
N PRO A 76 13.43 -3.35 10.24
CA PRO A 76 13.84 -4.37 11.20
C PRO A 76 12.64 -5.13 11.77
N ASP A 77 12.75 -6.45 11.79
CA ASP A 77 11.66 -7.34 12.17
C ASP A 77 11.58 -7.48 13.70
N TRP A 78 10.43 -7.07 14.25
CA TRP A 78 10.14 -7.12 15.68
C TRP A 78 9.38 -8.38 16.09
N LEU A 79 8.91 -9.21 15.14
CA LEU A 79 8.11 -10.41 15.41
C LEU A 79 8.79 -11.57 16.15
N PRO A 80 10.13 -11.73 16.22
CA PRO A 80 10.74 -12.88 16.89
C PRO A 80 10.37 -12.95 18.38
N LEU A 81 9.53 -13.91 18.71
CA LEU A 81 9.13 -14.34 20.04
C LEU A 81 8.81 -15.84 19.93
N THR A 82 9.72 -16.70 20.37
CA THR A 82 9.74 -18.12 20.03
C THR A 82 10.32 -18.97 21.17
N VAL A 83 10.20 -20.30 21.09
CA VAL A 83 10.71 -21.23 22.09
C VAL A 83 11.55 -22.36 21.50
N ALA A 84 12.50 -22.87 22.28
CA ALA A 84 13.27 -24.08 22.03
C ALA A 84 13.23 -24.98 23.28
N ILE A 85 13.54 -26.27 23.12
CA ILE A 85 13.57 -27.25 24.21
C ILE A 85 15.01 -27.73 24.42
N ASP A 86 15.53 -27.53 25.63
CA ASP A 86 16.92 -27.75 26.01
C ASP A 86 17.89 -27.13 24.98
N ASP A 87 18.97 -27.81 24.59
CA ASP A 87 19.93 -27.31 23.60
C ASP A 87 19.44 -27.43 22.13
N GLY A 88 18.15 -27.68 21.91
CA GLY A 88 17.55 -27.81 20.57
C GLY A 88 17.39 -26.50 19.80
N ASP A 89 16.98 -26.64 18.53
CA ASP A 89 16.63 -25.53 17.65
C ASP A 89 15.30 -24.85 18.04
N TRP A 90 15.08 -23.64 17.53
CA TRP A 90 13.81 -22.93 17.67
C TRP A 90 12.67 -23.70 16.99
N ILE A 91 11.57 -23.88 17.73
CA ILE A 91 10.40 -24.62 17.27
C ILE A 91 9.63 -23.77 16.24
N THR A 92 9.40 -24.38 15.08
CA THR A 92 8.61 -23.82 13.97
C THR A 92 7.77 -24.93 13.34
N PRO A 93 6.69 -24.60 12.61
CA PRO A 93 5.95 -25.61 11.85
C PRO A 93 6.73 -26.19 10.66
N ASP A 94 7.86 -25.58 10.26
CA ASP A 94 8.80 -26.13 9.27
C ASP A 94 9.76 -27.19 9.88
N THR A 95 10.02 -27.13 11.19
CA THR A 95 11.02 -27.97 11.90
C THR A 95 10.41 -29.03 12.82
N CYS A 96 9.10 -29.05 13.00
CA CYS A 96 8.38 -29.93 13.92
C CYS A 96 7.16 -30.57 13.25
N GLU A 97 6.70 -31.71 13.76
CA GLU A 97 5.43 -32.30 13.35
C GLU A 97 4.27 -31.41 13.81
N VAL A 98 3.46 -30.95 12.86
CA VAL A 98 2.28 -30.11 13.14
C VAL A 98 1.10 -30.99 13.53
N ILE A 99 0.79 -31.06 14.83
CA ILE A 99 -0.36 -31.80 15.37
C ILE A 99 -1.63 -30.97 15.20
N GLU A 100 -1.57 -29.68 15.53
CA GLU A 100 -2.64 -28.72 15.36
C GLU A 100 -2.06 -27.39 14.86
N HIS A 101 -2.73 -26.71 13.94
CA HIS A 101 -2.42 -25.33 13.55
C HIS A 101 -3.70 -24.62 13.12
N ASP A 102 -3.86 -23.40 13.59
CA ASP A 102 -5.04 -22.57 13.36
C ASP A 102 -4.64 -21.10 13.37
N GLN A 103 -5.05 -20.33 12.36
CA GLN A 103 -4.77 -18.91 12.24
C GLN A 103 -6.09 -18.16 12.02
N GLU A 104 -6.45 -17.28 12.95
CA GLU A 104 -7.68 -16.48 12.93
C GLU A 104 -7.33 -14.99 12.98
N LEU A 105 -7.69 -14.26 11.92
CA LEU A 105 -7.71 -12.80 11.92
C LEU A 105 -9.12 -12.33 12.31
N ASP A 106 -9.23 -11.67 13.47
CA ASP A 106 -10.45 -11.02 13.92
C ASP A 106 -10.55 -9.61 13.31
N LEU A 107 -11.38 -9.47 12.28
CA LEU A 107 -11.59 -8.23 11.54
C LEU A 107 -12.32 -7.18 12.38
N LEU A 108 -13.15 -7.58 13.34
CA LEU A 108 -13.88 -6.66 14.22
C LEU A 108 -12.93 -6.01 15.23
N ARG A 109 -11.97 -6.79 15.75
CA ARG A 109 -11.05 -6.38 16.81
C ARG A 109 -9.67 -5.93 16.34
N GLY A 110 -9.26 -6.30 15.13
CA GLY A 110 -7.93 -6.00 14.58
C GLY A 110 -6.79 -6.90 15.06
N VAL A 111 -7.13 -8.05 15.63
CA VAL A 111 -6.18 -8.96 16.28
C VAL A 111 -5.98 -10.22 15.44
N LEU A 112 -4.73 -10.54 15.12
CA LEU A 112 -4.34 -11.86 14.63
C LEU A 112 -4.13 -12.79 15.82
N THR A 113 -4.75 -13.96 15.80
CA THR A 113 -4.51 -15.06 16.75
C THR A 113 -4.01 -16.28 15.97
N ARG A 114 -3.00 -16.97 16.52
CA ARG A 114 -2.54 -18.26 16.03
C ARG A 114 -2.55 -19.26 17.18
N ARG A 115 -3.09 -20.45 16.96
CA ARG A 115 -3.06 -21.57 17.91
C ARG A 115 -2.35 -22.74 17.25
N PHE A 116 -1.51 -23.44 18.00
CA PHE A 116 -0.74 -24.55 17.45
C PHE A 116 -0.43 -25.61 18.50
N ARG A 117 -0.14 -26.82 18.03
CA ARG A 117 0.46 -27.89 18.80
C ARG A 117 1.52 -28.54 17.93
N LEU A 118 2.77 -28.49 18.39
CA LEU A 118 3.94 -28.95 17.65
C LEU A 118 4.65 -30.04 18.46
N ARG A 119 5.09 -31.09 17.77
CA ARG A 119 5.92 -32.16 18.33
C ARG A 119 7.32 -32.12 17.72
N ASP A 120 8.34 -32.07 18.57
CA ASP A 120 9.73 -32.10 18.13
C ASP A 120 10.17 -33.51 17.67
N PRO A 121 11.35 -33.66 17.02
CA PRO A 121 11.85 -34.97 16.59
C PRO A 121 12.10 -36.01 17.70
N LEU A 122 12.07 -35.61 18.97
CA LEU A 122 12.21 -36.48 20.14
C LEU A 122 10.86 -36.86 20.77
N GLY A 123 9.75 -36.44 20.16
CA GLY A 123 8.39 -36.74 20.63
C GLY A 123 7.86 -35.79 21.71
N ARG A 124 8.58 -34.69 21.98
CA ARG A 124 8.21 -33.69 23.00
C ARG A 124 7.27 -32.67 22.40
N GLU A 125 6.17 -32.41 23.09
CA GLU A 125 5.08 -31.56 22.60
C GLU A 125 4.98 -30.23 23.33
N VAL A 126 4.70 -29.18 22.57
CA VAL A 126 4.29 -27.86 23.07
C VAL A 126 2.95 -27.47 22.43
N SER A 127 2.05 -26.93 23.24
CA SER A 127 0.82 -26.27 22.75
C SER A 127 0.97 -24.77 22.94
N GLY A 128 0.58 -23.99 21.93
CA GLY A 128 0.85 -22.56 21.88
C GLY A 128 -0.34 -21.72 21.44
N VAL A 129 -0.50 -20.56 22.07
CA VAL A 129 -1.39 -19.49 21.61
C VAL A 129 -0.59 -18.20 21.47
N GLU A 130 -0.53 -17.69 20.25
CA GLU A 130 0.09 -16.43 19.91
C GLU A 130 -0.99 -15.41 19.49
N ARG A 131 -0.84 -14.16 19.88
CA ARG A 131 -1.73 -13.06 19.45
C ARG A 131 -0.90 -11.83 19.15
N ARG A 132 -1.27 -11.06 18.12
CA ARG A 132 -0.64 -9.77 17.83
C ARG A 132 -1.57 -8.76 17.17
N PHE A 133 -1.21 -7.49 17.29
CA PHE A 133 -1.88 -6.37 16.62
C PHE A 133 -0.95 -5.15 16.52
N ALA A 134 -1.17 -4.30 15.51
CA ALA A 134 -0.62 -2.93 15.48
C ALA A 134 -1.66 -1.99 16.11
N SER A 135 -1.29 -1.20 17.12
CA SER A 135 -2.27 -0.43 17.90
C SER A 135 -2.96 0.64 17.03
N MET A 136 -4.30 0.65 17.07
CA MET A 136 -5.09 1.67 16.36
C MET A 136 -5.32 2.89 17.26
N ALA A 137 -5.11 2.76 18.58
CA ALA A 137 -5.09 3.89 19.51
C ALA A 137 -3.72 4.60 19.48
N GLU A 138 -2.63 3.84 19.57
CA GLU A 138 -1.25 4.35 19.65
C GLU A 138 -0.48 4.08 18.35
N PRO A 139 -0.30 5.08 17.46
CA PRO A 139 0.20 4.83 16.09
C PRO A 139 1.58 4.17 16.01
N HIS A 140 2.44 4.42 16.99
CA HIS A 140 3.82 3.92 17.02
C HIS A 140 3.97 2.56 17.70
N LEU A 141 2.91 1.99 18.31
CA LEU A 141 2.99 0.78 19.14
C LEU A 141 2.34 -0.46 18.49
N ALA A 142 2.89 -1.63 18.77
CA ALA A 142 2.26 -2.94 18.53
C ALA A 142 2.37 -3.84 19.76
N GLY A 143 1.43 -4.77 19.90
CA GLY A 143 1.45 -5.80 20.94
C GLY A 143 1.57 -7.19 20.34
N GLN A 144 2.30 -8.08 21.03
CA GLN A 144 2.35 -9.52 20.78
C GLN A 144 2.36 -10.28 22.12
N THR A 145 1.63 -11.39 22.21
CA THR A 145 1.73 -12.35 23.32
C THR A 145 2.00 -13.74 22.80
N LEU A 146 2.77 -14.53 23.55
CA LEU A 146 2.93 -15.96 23.36
C LEU A 146 2.63 -16.68 24.68
N ALA A 147 1.75 -17.68 24.66
CA ALA A 147 1.51 -18.59 25.78
C ALA A 147 1.83 -20.01 25.34
N ILE A 148 2.75 -20.69 26.03
CA ILE A 148 3.20 -22.06 25.76
C ILE A 148 2.86 -22.96 26.94
N THR A 149 2.10 -24.02 26.69
CA THR A 149 1.87 -25.12 27.61
C THR A 149 2.79 -26.29 27.26
N VAL A 150 3.52 -26.77 28.27
CA VAL A 150 4.37 -27.97 28.18
C VAL A 150 3.50 -29.21 28.31
N VAL A 151 3.56 -30.15 27.36
CA VAL A 151 2.52 -31.20 27.23
C VAL A 151 2.91 -32.54 27.86
N ASN A 152 4.10 -33.07 27.58
CA ASN A 152 4.45 -34.46 27.88
C ASN A 152 5.92 -34.68 28.30
N TRP A 153 6.62 -33.62 28.73
CA TRP A 153 8.05 -33.67 29.08
C TRP A 153 8.38 -32.71 30.23
N SER A 154 9.55 -32.90 30.83
CA SER A 154 10.17 -31.97 31.78
C SER A 154 11.60 -31.70 31.35
N GLY A 155 12.13 -30.50 31.63
CA GLY A 155 13.43 -30.05 31.14
C GLY A 155 13.56 -28.53 31.18
N HIS A 156 14.23 -27.94 30.20
CA HIS A 156 14.36 -26.49 30.09
C HIS A 156 13.64 -25.96 28.84
N LEU A 157 12.69 -25.06 29.03
CA LEU A 157 12.12 -24.26 27.95
C LEU A 157 12.96 -22.99 27.80
N ARG A 158 13.51 -22.76 26.61
CA ARG A 158 14.22 -21.53 26.27
C ARG A 158 13.26 -20.61 25.54
N LEU A 159 12.97 -19.44 26.12
CA LEU A 159 12.13 -18.41 25.52
C LEU A 159 13.04 -17.33 24.91
N GLY A 160 12.98 -17.17 23.59
CA GLY A 160 13.79 -16.23 22.82
C GLY A 160 12.97 -15.06 22.26
N THR A 161 13.53 -13.86 22.27
CA THR A 161 12.95 -12.66 21.65
C THR A 161 14.05 -11.84 20.96
N ALA A 162 13.72 -11.16 19.86
CA ALA A 162 14.68 -10.32 19.14
C ALA A 162 14.05 -9.10 18.46
N VAL A 163 14.92 -8.17 18.06
CA VAL A 163 14.71 -7.22 16.96
C VAL A 163 15.77 -7.52 15.91
N ASN A 164 15.34 -8.06 14.77
CA ASN A 164 16.21 -8.52 13.69
C ASN A 164 16.41 -7.40 12.65
N GLY A 165 17.60 -6.79 12.63
CA GLY A 165 17.96 -5.77 11.64
C GLY A 165 18.43 -6.32 10.30
N ALA A 166 18.72 -7.62 10.18
CA ALA A 166 19.26 -8.25 8.97
C ALA A 166 18.22 -8.47 7.84
N VAL A 167 17.20 -7.60 7.78
CA VAL A 167 16.12 -7.64 6.77
C VAL A 167 16.58 -7.14 5.39
N ARG A 168 15.86 -7.57 4.36
CA ARG A 168 16.04 -7.13 2.97
C ARG A 168 14.66 -7.05 2.30
N ASN A 169 14.58 -6.28 1.22
CA ASN A 169 13.47 -6.35 0.26
C ASN A 169 13.76 -7.50 -0.74
N SER A 170 13.19 -8.68 -0.50
CA SER A 170 13.27 -9.87 -1.37
C SER A 170 11.93 -10.59 -1.53
N GLY A 171 10.83 -9.92 -1.15
CA GLY A 171 9.49 -10.49 -1.07
C GLY A 171 8.90 -10.86 -2.44
N VAL A 172 9.32 -10.15 -3.49
CA VAL A 172 8.92 -10.39 -4.88
C VAL A 172 10.02 -11.15 -5.62
N GLU A 173 9.70 -12.37 -6.07
CA GLU A 173 10.63 -13.29 -6.72
C GLU A 173 11.38 -12.65 -7.91
N ARG A 174 10.65 -11.97 -8.82
CA ARG A 174 11.20 -11.27 -9.99
C ARG A 174 12.23 -10.19 -9.62
N TYR A 175 12.19 -9.65 -8.40
CA TYR A 175 13.13 -8.63 -7.93
C TYR A 175 14.34 -9.20 -7.17
N ARG A 176 14.36 -10.50 -6.81
CA ARG A 176 15.42 -11.13 -6.00
C ARG A 176 16.83 -11.05 -6.62
N LYS A 177 16.94 -10.80 -7.93
CA LYS A 177 18.21 -10.58 -8.66
C LYS A 177 18.75 -9.15 -8.59
N LEU A 178 17.95 -8.20 -8.10
CA LEU A 178 18.30 -6.79 -7.93
C LEU A 178 18.76 -6.53 -6.48
N SER A 179 19.36 -5.38 -6.23
CA SER A 179 19.73 -4.97 -4.89
C SER A 179 18.49 -4.76 -4.02
N GLY A 180 18.42 -5.50 -2.91
CA GLY A 180 17.34 -5.41 -1.91
C GLY A 180 17.78 -4.97 -0.51
N ARG A 181 19.05 -4.58 -0.29
CA ARG A 181 19.52 -4.11 1.02
C ARG A 181 19.41 -2.57 1.10
N HIS A 182 18.25 -2.09 1.55
CA HIS A 182 17.98 -0.66 1.67
C HIS A 182 18.49 -0.04 2.98
N LEU A 183 18.75 -0.85 4.01
CA LEU A 183 19.19 -0.38 5.33
C LEU A 183 20.73 -0.39 5.46
N THR A 184 21.25 0.65 6.10
CA THR A 184 22.67 0.85 6.48
C THR A 184 22.74 1.35 7.92
N ASP A 185 23.96 1.45 8.45
CA ASP A 185 24.24 2.08 9.74
C ASP A 185 23.44 1.44 10.90
N LEU A 186 23.37 0.11 10.90
CA LEU A 186 22.65 -0.69 11.88
C LEU A 186 23.34 -0.54 13.24
N ALA A 187 22.60 -0.05 14.22
CA ALA A 187 23.01 0.12 15.60
C ALA A 187 22.06 -0.66 16.53
N PRO A 188 22.26 -1.99 16.67
CA PRO A 188 21.58 -2.77 17.70
C PRO A 188 22.05 -2.34 19.08
N THR A 189 21.11 -2.20 20.01
CA THR A 189 21.35 -1.77 21.39
C THR A 189 20.43 -2.52 22.35
N VAL A 190 20.90 -2.68 23.59
CA VAL A 190 20.13 -3.18 24.72
C VAL A 190 20.26 -2.16 25.83
N ALA A 191 19.14 -1.63 26.29
CA ALA A 191 19.09 -0.64 27.36
C ALA A 191 17.74 -0.76 28.08
N ASP A 192 17.73 -0.58 29.41
CA ASP A 192 16.50 -0.45 30.21
C ASP A 192 15.51 -1.63 30.04
N GLY A 193 16.03 -2.83 29.77
CA GLY A 193 15.21 -4.04 29.49
C GLY A 193 14.61 -4.12 28.09
N ALA A 194 14.86 -3.12 27.23
CA ALA A 194 14.43 -3.10 25.84
C ALA A 194 15.54 -3.54 24.87
N LEU A 195 15.13 -4.25 23.81
CA LEU A 195 15.95 -4.52 22.63
C LEU A 195 15.61 -3.48 21.56
N MET A 196 16.60 -2.85 20.95
CA MET A 196 16.39 -1.83 19.92
C MET A 196 17.36 -1.98 18.76
N VAL A 197 16.93 -1.64 17.55
CA VAL A 197 17.78 -1.50 16.37
C VAL A 197 17.46 -0.16 15.71
N ALA A 198 18.42 0.76 15.74
CA ALA A 198 18.39 1.96 14.90
C ALA A 198 19.06 1.69 13.55
N VAL A 199 18.53 2.26 12.48
CA VAL A 199 19.01 2.10 11.10
C VAL A 199 18.88 3.40 10.31
N SER A 200 19.60 3.51 9.20
CA SER A 200 19.38 4.54 8.17
C SER A 200 19.06 3.90 6.82
N THR A 201 18.29 4.57 5.96
CA THR A 201 18.15 4.17 4.56
C THR A 201 19.33 4.65 3.71
N SER A 202 19.82 3.80 2.81
CA SER A 202 21.09 4.00 2.09
C SER A 202 21.14 5.24 1.18
N GLN A 203 20.03 5.64 0.58
CA GLN A 203 19.92 6.81 -0.31
C GLN A 203 19.07 7.92 0.32
N SER A 204 17.87 7.59 0.82
CA SER A 204 16.92 8.60 1.33
C SER A 204 17.26 9.14 2.72
N ARG A 205 18.24 8.53 3.42
CA ARG A 205 18.75 8.93 4.75
C ARG A 205 17.66 9.09 5.80
N HIS A 206 16.58 8.31 5.68
CA HIS A 206 15.60 8.15 6.72
C HIS A 206 16.21 7.37 7.87
N ARG A 207 16.33 8.02 9.03
CA ARG A 207 16.66 7.34 10.29
C ARG A 207 15.40 6.69 10.82
N ILE A 208 15.50 5.48 11.33
CA ILE A 208 14.37 4.66 11.81
C ILE A 208 14.86 3.90 13.04
N ALA A 209 14.00 3.72 14.06
CA ALA A 209 14.30 2.89 15.21
C ALA A 209 13.12 1.98 15.52
N VAL A 210 13.39 0.66 15.52
CA VAL A 210 12.45 -0.38 15.96
C VAL A 210 12.94 -0.90 17.31
N GLY A 211 12.06 -1.05 18.27
CA GLY A 211 12.41 -1.54 19.59
C GLY A 211 11.30 -2.34 20.25
N THR A 212 11.64 -3.17 21.24
CA THR A 212 10.71 -4.06 21.92
C THR A 212 11.04 -4.22 23.40
N ARG A 213 10.02 -4.12 24.26
CA ARG A 213 10.03 -4.53 25.68
C ARG A 213 9.36 -5.90 25.78
N THR A 214 10.02 -6.87 26.42
CA THR A 214 9.43 -8.21 26.68
C THR A 214 9.40 -8.49 28.18
N VAL A 215 8.26 -8.96 28.69
CA VAL A 215 8.10 -9.51 30.05
C VAL A 215 7.53 -10.91 29.96
N ALA A 216 7.81 -11.76 30.94
CA ALA A 216 7.36 -13.15 30.91
C ALA A 216 6.96 -13.66 32.30
N THR A 217 6.14 -14.71 32.33
CA THR A 217 5.72 -15.41 33.55
C THR A 217 5.82 -16.93 33.37
N HIS A 218 6.01 -17.64 34.48
CA HIS A 218 5.89 -19.09 34.60
C HIS A 218 4.81 -19.38 35.64
N ASN A 219 3.76 -20.09 35.25
CA ASN A 219 2.57 -20.35 36.06
C ASN A 219 2.00 -19.08 36.74
N GLY A 220 2.01 -17.96 36.00
CA GLY A 220 1.53 -16.64 36.46
C GLY A 220 2.53 -15.85 37.34
N SER A 221 3.65 -16.44 37.74
CA SER A 221 4.71 -15.75 38.49
C SER A 221 5.72 -15.09 37.55
N PRO A 222 6.07 -13.80 37.71
CA PRO A 222 7.04 -13.13 36.84
C PRO A 222 8.41 -13.82 36.83
N ILE A 223 9.00 -13.99 35.65
CA ILE A 223 10.36 -14.51 35.47
C ILE A 223 11.32 -13.42 34.99
N ALA A 224 12.54 -13.45 35.52
CA ALA A 224 13.60 -12.49 35.28
C ALA A 224 14.94 -13.20 35.05
N GLY A 225 15.97 -12.46 34.64
CA GLY A 225 17.27 -13.05 34.28
C GLY A 225 17.47 -13.29 32.77
N TRP A 226 16.83 -12.47 31.93
CA TRP A 226 17.08 -12.46 30.49
C TRP A 226 18.56 -12.25 30.18
N THR A 227 19.16 -13.18 29.44
CA THR A 227 20.50 -13.05 28.86
C THR A 227 20.38 -12.30 27.54
N THR A 228 20.92 -11.08 27.49
CA THR A 228 20.82 -10.19 26.34
C THR A 228 22.12 -10.14 25.54
N ARG A 229 22.04 -10.06 24.21
CA ARG A 229 23.21 -9.88 23.33
C ARG A 229 22.87 -9.06 22.08
N THR A 230 23.90 -8.51 21.44
CA THR A 230 23.83 -7.87 20.13
C THR A 230 24.84 -8.50 19.19
N ASP A 231 24.52 -8.54 17.88
CA ASP A 231 25.53 -8.71 16.83
C ASP A 231 25.73 -7.39 16.05
N SER A 232 26.23 -7.43 14.82
CA SER A 232 26.42 -6.25 13.97
C SER A 232 25.14 -5.72 13.31
N THR A 233 24.00 -6.38 13.53
CA THR A 233 22.72 -6.12 12.87
C THR A 233 21.52 -6.09 13.83
N SER A 234 21.55 -6.89 14.88
CA SER A 234 20.35 -7.32 15.59
C SER A 234 20.58 -7.40 17.11
N ALA A 235 19.49 -7.24 17.87
CA ALA A 235 19.47 -7.34 19.33
C ALA A 235 18.58 -8.51 19.76
N TYR A 236 19.04 -9.28 20.75
CA TYR A 236 18.42 -10.54 21.19
C TYR A 236 18.35 -10.60 22.72
N ALA A 237 17.33 -11.28 23.24
CA ALA A 237 17.27 -11.73 24.62
C ALA A 237 16.74 -13.17 24.68
N GLU A 238 17.26 -13.95 25.61
CA GLU A 238 16.80 -15.31 25.90
C GLU A 238 16.67 -15.51 27.41
N ILE A 239 15.65 -16.26 27.85
CA ILE A 239 15.52 -16.73 29.23
C ILE A 239 15.28 -18.24 29.24
N VAL A 240 15.94 -18.93 30.16
CA VAL A 240 15.83 -20.38 30.33
C VAL A 240 14.93 -20.65 31.54
N VAL A 241 13.86 -21.42 31.33
CA VAL A 241 12.84 -21.72 32.35
C VAL A 241 12.84 -23.22 32.61
N PRO A 242 13.11 -23.71 33.83
CA PRO A 242 12.89 -25.10 34.17
C PRO A 242 11.38 -25.38 34.19
N VAL A 243 10.95 -26.45 33.53
CA VAL A 243 9.52 -26.76 33.34
C VAL A 243 9.21 -28.24 33.52
N GLU A 244 7.98 -28.52 33.93
CA GLU A 244 7.36 -29.85 33.97
C GLU A 244 6.09 -29.92 33.11
N ALA A 245 5.61 -31.13 32.81
CA ALA A 245 4.40 -31.33 32.03
C ALA A 245 3.17 -30.72 32.73
N GLY A 246 2.47 -29.84 32.02
CA GLY A 246 1.36 -29.02 32.53
C GLY A 246 1.73 -27.56 32.77
N ASP A 247 3.01 -27.20 32.83
CA ASP A 247 3.45 -25.82 33.05
C ASP A 247 3.05 -24.89 31.91
N LEU A 248 2.73 -23.65 32.27
CA LEU A 248 2.41 -22.55 31.38
C LEU A 248 3.50 -21.47 31.47
N VAL A 249 4.20 -21.22 30.37
CA VAL A 249 5.11 -20.09 30.21
C VAL A 249 4.45 -19.06 29.29
N THR A 250 4.30 -17.82 29.75
CA THR A 250 3.72 -16.73 28.97
C THR A 250 4.74 -15.62 28.75
N ALA A 251 4.65 -14.95 27.60
CA ALA A 251 5.42 -13.77 27.26
C ALA A 251 4.50 -12.69 26.69
N GLU A 252 4.64 -11.47 27.21
CA GLU A 252 4.13 -10.23 26.60
C GLU A 252 5.31 -9.52 25.95
N LYS A 253 5.10 -9.01 24.73
CA LYS A 253 6.03 -8.18 23.99
C LYS A 253 5.31 -6.96 23.43
N VAL A 254 5.75 -5.77 23.82
CA VAL A 254 5.32 -4.52 23.20
C VAL A 254 6.44 -4.01 22.31
N ALA A 255 6.10 -3.64 21.08
CA ALA A 255 7.01 -3.06 20.10
C ALA A 255 6.70 -1.58 19.88
N ALA A 256 7.72 -0.78 19.61
CA ALA A 256 7.61 0.62 19.22
C ALA A 256 8.44 0.89 17.95
N ILE A 257 7.89 1.68 17.04
CA ILE A 257 8.52 2.06 15.77
C ILE A 257 8.39 3.57 15.58
N HIS A 258 9.53 4.23 15.37
CA HIS A 258 9.58 5.65 14.97
C HIS A 258 10.52 5.83 13.78
N GLY A 259 10.32 6.92 13.04
CA GLY A 259 11.18 7.34 11.96
C GLY A 259 11.35 8.86 11.85
N SER A 260 12.38 9.28 11.14
CA SER A 260 12.83 10.68 11.04
C SER A 260 11.85 11.70 10.45
N ARG A 261 10.64 11.28 10.03
CA ARG A 261 9.55 12.16 9.56
C ARG A 261 8.44 12.37 10.60
N ASP A 262 8.50 11.71 11.75
CA ASP A 262 7.46 11.85 12.78
C ASP A 262 7.51 13.26 13.38
N ALA A 263 6.34 13.83 13.68
CA ALA A 263 6.23 15.16 14.25
C ALA A 263 6.54 15.14 15.76
N GLY A 264 7.25 16.15 16.25
CA GLY A 264 7.46 16.36 17.70
C GLY A 264 8.57 15.51 18.35
N ILE A 265 9.31 14.69 17.59
CA ILE A 265 10.43 13.90 18.12
C ILE A 265 11.79 14.58 17.92
N THR A 266 12.72 14.37 18.85
CA THR A 266 14.14 14.78 18.70
C THR A 266 14.87 13.86 17.73
N GLU A 267 14.73 12.55 17.92
CA GLU A 267 15.22 11.52 17.02
C GLU A 267 14.46 10.20 17.20
N PRO A 268 14.50 9.26 16.24
CA PRO A 268 13.75 8.01 16.32
C PRO A 268 14.15 7.10 17.48
N LEU A 269 15.46 6.96 17.78
CA LEU A 269 15.92 6.03 18.82
C LEU A 269 15.45 6.48 20.21
N LEU A 270 15.57 7.78 20.51
CA LEU A 270 15.10 8.35 21.77
C LEU A 270 13.57 8.22 21.89
N ALA A 271 12.82 8.51 20.82
CA ALA A 271 11.36 8.37 20.81
C ALA A 271 10.91 6.92 21.04
N THR A 272 11.51 5.96 20.33
CA THR A 272 11.26 4.52 20.51
C THR A 272 11.58 4.06 21.93
N ARG A 273 12.70 4.51 22.53
CA ARG A 273 13.02 4.18 23.93
C ARG A 273 11.99 4.75 24.92
N THR A 274 11.62 6.02 24.78
CA THR A 274 10.62 6.66 25.65
C THR A 274 9.27 5.97 25.54
N ALA A 275 8.79 5.70 24.32
CA ALA A 275 7.53 5.02 24.10
C ALA A 275 7.50 3.60 24.68
N LEU A 276 8.63 2.87 24.71
CA LEU A 276 8.71 1.54 25.35
C LEU A 276 8.73 1.59 26.88
N ALA A 277 9.31 2.65 27.46
CA ALA A 277 9.33 2.89 28.90
C ALA A 277 7.94 3.32 29.42
N GLU A 278 7.19 4.07 28.62
CA GLU A 278 5.82 4.53 28.93
C GLU A 278 4.73 3.56 28.44
N ALA A 279 5.08 2.55 27.64
CA ALA A 279 4.13 1.60 27.07
C ALA A 279 3.38 0.81 28.15
N PRO A 280 2.03 0.77 28.11
CA PRO A 280 1.21 -0.01 29.04
C PRO A 280 1.37 -1.53 28.79
N SER A 281 0.66 -2.35 29.57
CA SER A 281 0.59 -3.80 29.31
C SER A 281 -0.08 -4.11 27.96
N PHE A 282 0.10 -5.32 27.46
CA PHE A 282 -0.52 -5.78 26.22
C PHE A 282 -2.04 -5.73 26.30
N ASP A 283 -2.65 -6.11 27.42
CA ASP A 283 -4.12 -6.12 27.53
C ASP A 283 -4.70 -4.71 27.59
N GLU A 284 -4.08 -3.77 28.32
CA GLU A 284 -4.46 -2.35 28.29
C GLU A 284 -4.32 -1.76 26.87
N LEU A 285 -3.19 -2.03 26.20
CA LEU A 285 -2.95 -1.59 24.82
C LEU A 285 -3.95 -2.21 23.84
N ARG A 286 -4.34 -3.47 24.06
CA ARG A 286 -5.33 -4.21 23.26
C ARG A 286 -6.73 -3.66 23.47
N GLU A 287 -7.12 -3.32 24.68
CA GLU A 287 -8.41 -2.71 24.98
C GLU A 287 -8.55 -1.34 24.29
N ALA A 288 -7.52 -0.50 24.37
CA ALA A 288 -7.47 0.77 23.64
C ALA A 288 -7.54 0.56 22.10
N HIS A 289 -6.79 -0.41 21.57
CA HIS A 289 -6.81 -0.77 20.14
C HIS A 289 -8.20 -1.25 19.68
N VAL A 290 -8.86 -2.13 20.44
CA VAL A 290 -10.21 -2.64 20.12
C VAL A 290 -11.26 -1.52 20.20
N LEU A 291 -11.15 -0.61 21.17
CA LEU A 291 -12.02 0.56 21.26
C LEU A 291 -11.85 1.46 20.02
N ALA A 292 -10.62 1.73 19.60
CA ALA A 292 -10.34 2.49 18.38
C ALA A 292 -10.90 1.82 17.12
N TRP A 293 -10.78 0.49 16.99
CA TRP A 293 -11.44 -0.26 15.91
C TRP A 293 -12.96 -0.17 15.94
N SER A 294 -13.58 -0.16 17.14
CA SER A 294 -15.03 -0.02 17.25
C SER A 294 -15.53 1.32 16.67
N HIS A 295 -14.78 2.41 16.88
CA HIS A 295 -15.09 3.73 16.30
C HIS A 295 -14.91 3.75 14.76
N LEU A 296 -13.98 2.96 14.21
CA LEU A 296 -13.87 2.79 12.77
C LEU A 296 -15.06 1.99 12.23
N TRP A 297 -15.42 0.87 12.85
CA TRP A 297 -16.54 0.05 12.42
C TRP A 297 -17.90 0.75 12.53
N GLN A 298 -18.09 1.63 13.51
CA GLN A 298 -19.27 2.53 13.57
C GLN A 298 -19.42 3.42 12.33
N ARG A 299 -18.33 3.77 11.64
CA ARG A 299 -18.34 4.58 10.41
C ARG A 299 -18.34 3.75 9.13
N PHE A 300 -17.68 2.60 9.14
CA PHE A 300 -17.38 1.81 7.94
C PHE A 300 -18.16 0.50 7.80
N SER A 301 -18.84 -0.02 8.83
CA SER A 301 -19.60 -1.27 8.67
C SER A 301 -20.66 -1.14 7.58
N ILE A 302 -20.79 -2.21 6.81
CA ILE A 302 -21.83 -2.40 5.80
C ILE A 302 -22.48 -3.72 6.16
N GLU A 303 -23.79 -3.71 6.35
CA GLU A 303 -24.60 -4.92 6.49
C GLU A 303 -25.31 -5.20 5.16
N LEU A 304 -25.62 -6.47 4.90
CA LEU A 304 -26.37 -6.90 3.72
C LEU A 304 -27.70 -7.49 4.17
N GLU A 305 -28.81 -7.05 3.57
CA GLU A 305 -30.16 -7.51 3.93
C GLU A 305 -30.38 -8.99 3.57
N GLU A 306 -29.85 -9.42 2.42
CA GLU A 306 -29.85 -10.82 2.00
C GLU A 306 -28.44 -11.42 2.16
N PRO A 307 -28.28 -12.52 2.93
CA PRO A 307 -26.99 -13.18 3.11
C PRO A 307 -26.64 -14.04 1.90
N PHE A 308 -25.90 -13.48 0.94
CA PHE A 308 -25.14 -14.29 -0.01
C PHE A 308 -23.88 -14.84 0.70
N ASP A 309 -23.66 -16.17 0.62
CA ASP A 309 -22.63 -16.84 1.41
C ASP A 309 -21.23 -16.27 1.12
N GLY A 310 -20.50 -15.95 2.20
CA GLY A 310 -19.18 -15.33 2.15
C GLY A 310 -19.11 -13.85 1.70
N THR A 311 -20.12 -13.26 1.05
CA THR A 311 -20.02 -11.89 0.50
C THR A 311 -19.80 -10.84 1.60
N LEU A 312 -20.54 -10.92 2.71
CA LEU A 312 -20.39 -9.99 3.83
C LEU A 312 -19.01 -10.09 4.48
N ALA A 313 -18.46 -11.31 4.63
CA ALA A 313 -17.11 -11.53 5.12
C ALA A 313 -16.06 -10.95 4.17
N ALA A 314 -16.23 -11.10 2.85
CA ALA A 314 -15.35 -10.51 1.84
C ALA A 314 -15.38 -8.97 1.86
N VAL A 315 -16.56 -8.35 2.01
CA VAL A 315 -16.69 -6.89 2.17
C VAL A 315 -15.97 -6.41 3.42
N ARG A 316 -16.18 -7.09 4.57
CA ARG A 316 -15.49 -6.77 5.83
C ARG A 316 -13.97 -6.91 5.71
N LEU A 317 -13.46 -7.97 5.07
CA LEU A 317 -12.02 -8.16 4.83
C LEU A 317 -11.41 -7.03 3.98
N ASN A 318 -12.10 -6.60 2.92
CA ASN A 318 -11.63 -5.50 2.07
C ASN A 318 -11.65 -4.14 2.82
N LEU A 319 -12.69 -3.86 3.59
CA LEU A 319 -12.76 -2.65 4.43
C LEU A 319 -11.70 -2.65 5.54
N PHE A 320 -11.44 -3.81 6.14
CA PHE A 320 -10.39 -3.99 7.13
C PHE A 320 -9.01 -3.66 6.54
N HIS A 321 -8.62 -4.29 5.43
CA HIS A 321 -7.33 -4.01 4.77
C HIS A 321 -7.20 -2.57 4.28
N LEU A 322 -8.29 -1.93 3.86
CA LEU A 322 -8.31 -0.50 3.54
C LEU A 322 -7.95 0.33 4.78
N LEU A 323 -8.62 0.11 5.91
CA LEU A 323 -8.42 0.85 7.16
C LEU A 323 -7.06 0.56 7.83
N GLN A 324 -6.45 -0.60 7.58
CA GLN A 324 -5.06 -0.89 7.96
C GLN A 324 -4.04 -0.20 7.05
N SER A 325 -4.36 0.01 5.77
CA SER A 325 -3.46 0.64 4.81
C SER A 325 -3.47 2.16 4.93
N VAL A 326 -4.65 2.75 5.15
CA VAL A 326 -4.86 4.18 5.35
C VAL A 326 -5.90 4.40 6.45
N SER A 327 -5.47 5.04 7.53
CA SER A 327 -6.27 5.28 8.73
C SER A 327 -6.25 6.77 9.12
N THR A 328 -6.81 7.12 10.28
CA THR A 328 -6.61 8.44 10.89
C THR A 328 -5.13 8.81 11.05
N HIS A 329 -4.25 7.85 11.28
CA HIS A 329 -2.81 8.06 11.47
C HIS A 329 -2.06 8.41 10.19
N SER A 330 -2.62 8.05 9.03
CA SER A 330 -2.15 8.51 7.71
C SER A 330 -2.53 9.98 7.44
N GLY A 331 -3.28 10.62 8.33
CA GLY A 331 -3.83 11.97 8.18
C GLY A 331 -2.79 13.09 8.09
N ASP A 332 -1.59 12.91 8.66
CA ASP A 332 -0.51 13.90 8.57
C ASP A 332 0.80 13.36 7.96
N THR A 333 0.88 12.04 7.74
CA THR A 333 1.96 11.40 6.98
C THR A 333 2.06 11.97 5.56
N ASP A 334 3.29 12.02 5.03
CA ASP A 334 3.51 12.34 3.62
C ASP A 334 3.47 11.09 2.73
N ALA A 335 2.31 10.43 2.70
CA ALA A 335 2.04 9.20 1.96
C ALA A 335 0.74 9.32 1.13
N GLY A 336 0.70 8.59 0.00
CA GLY A 336 -0.53 8.37 -0.78
C GLY A 336 -1.12 6.98 -0.47
N VAL A 337 -1.86 6.41 -1.42
CA VAL A 337 -2.44 5.04 -1.30
C VAL A 337 -1.66 4.04 -2.17
N PRO A 338 -0.82 3.15 -1.59
CA PRO A 338 -0.11 2.12 -2.36
C PRO A 338 -1.05 1.09 -2.99
N ALA A 339 -0.74 0.61 -4.20
CA ALA A 339 -1.54 -0.39 -4.94
C ALA A 339 -1.69 -1.76 -4.23
N ARG A 340 -0.94 -1.99 -3.15
CA ARG A 340 -0.98 -3.19 -2.29
C ARG A 340 -1.01 -2.83 -0.79
N GLY A 341 -1.36 -1.57 -0.46
CA GLY A 341 -1.27 -1.05 0.89
C GLY A 341 0.13 -1.24 1.49
N LEU A 342 0.19 -1.58 2.78
CA LEU A 342 1.43 -1.90 3.50
C LEU A 342 1.62 -3.43 3.68
N HIS A 343 1.07 -4.25 2.79
CA HIS A 343 0.97 -5.72 2.96
C HIS A 343 2.16 -6.50 2.34
N GLY A 344 3.05 -5.82 1.61
CA GLY A 344 4.20 -6.42 0.94
C GLY A 344 4.81 -5.54 -0.15
N GLU A 345 5.77 -6.11 -0.88
CA GLU A 345 6.66 -5.39 -1.81
C GLU A 345 6.23 -5.41 -3.29
N ALA A 346 5.09 -6.04 -3.61
CA ALA A 346 4.56 -6.03 -4.96
C ALA A 346 4.20 -4.59 -5.40
N TYR A 347 4.55 -4.24 -6.64
CA TYR A 347 4.56 -2.85 -7.14
C TYR A 347 5.41 -1.87 -6.30
N ARG A 348 6.37 -2.38 -5.51
CA ARG A 348 7.33 -1.61 -4.72
C ARG A 348 6.71 -0.63 -3.72
N GLY A 349 5.42 -0.80 -3.41
CA GLY A 349 4.62 0.13 -2.61
C GLY A 349 4.22 1.43 -3.32
N HIS A 350 4.40 1.55 -4.65
CA HIS A 350 4.09 2.77 -5.38
C HIS A 350 2.58 3.10 -5.41
N VAL A 351 2.30 4.39 -5.61
CA VAL A 351 0.97 5.01 -5.67
C VAL A 351 0.60 5.27 -7.14
N PHE A 352 -0.41 4.55 -7.64
CA PHE A 352 -0.95 4.64 -9.00
C PHE A 352 -2.23 5.48 -9.02
N TRP A 353 -3.04 5.41 -10.07
CA TRP A 353 -4.39 5.99 -10.12
C TRP A 353 -5.41 5.37 -9.14
N ASP A 354 -5.06 4.29 -8.42
CA ASP A 354 -5.96 3.45 -7.61
C ASP A 354 -6.71 4.19 -6.48
N GLU A 355 -6.23 5.37 -6.09
CA GLU A 355 -6.94 6.33 -5.24
C GLU A 355 -8.39 6.59 -5.73
N LEU A 356 -8.63 6.46 -7.05
CA LEU A 356 -9.94 6.52 -7.69
C LEU A 356 -10.95 5.50 -7.13
N PHE A 357 -10.51 4.30 -6.77
CA PHE A 357 -11.37 3.24 -6.21
C PHE A 357 -11.55 3.37 -4.70
N VAL A 358 -10.58 3.98 -4.02
CA VAL A 358 -10.53 4.08 -2.56
C VAL A 358 -11.27 5.32 -2.02
N PHE A 359 -11.09 6.48 -2.65
CA PHE A 359 -11.66 7.72 -2.14
C PHE A 359 -13.20 7.80 -2.15
N PRO A 360 -13.96 7.12 -3.02
CA PRO A 360 -15.43 7.04 -2.87
C PRO A 360 -15.88 6.43 -1.53
N VAL A 361 -15.13 5.47 -0.99
CA VAL A 361 -15.42 4.85 0.31
C VAL A 361 -14.99 5.78 1.46
N LEU A 362 -13.78 6.34 1.39
CA LEU A 362 -13.22 7.19 2.43
C LEU A 362 -13.91 8.56 2.53
N THR A 363 -14.20 9.23 1.41
CA THR A 363 -14.72 10.61 1.42
C THR A 363 -16.09 10.73 2.09
N LEU A 364 -16.93 9.71 1.92
CA LEU A 364 -18.27 9.67 2.54
C LEU A 364 -18.25 9.45 4.06
N ARG A 365 -17.12 9.00 4.64
CA ARG A 365 -17.04 8.51 6.04
C ARG A 365 -15.93 9.18 6.87
N MET A 366 -14.84 9.59 6.22
CA MET A 366 -13.68 10.29 6.78
C MET A 366 -13.10 11.28 5.75
N PRO A 367 -13.85 12.33 5.36
CA PRO A 367 -13.39 13.30 4.35
C PRO A 367 -12.07 14.00 4.72
N ALA A 368 -11.78 14.18 6.01
CA ALA A 368 -10.50 14.72 6.46
C ALA A 368 -9.30 13.84 6.04
N LEU A 369 -9.45 12.52 6.02
CA LEU A 369 -8.41 11.62 5.53
C LEU A 369 -8.23 11.74 4.02
N THR A 370 -9.31 11.78 3.22
CA THR A 370 -9.19 12.04 1.78
C THR A 370 -8.50 13.38 1.50
N ARG A 371 -8.85 14.43 2.26
CA ARG A 371 -8.20 15.75 2.16
C ARG A 371 -6.68 15.63 2.31
N SER A 372 -6.23 14.87 3.29
CA SER A 372 -4.82 14.61 3.58
C SER A 372 -4.12 13.80 2.49
N LEU A 373 -4.72 12.70 2.03
CA LEU A 373 -4.18 11.88 0.96
C LEU A 373 -4.10 12.68 -0.37
N LEU A 374 -5.05 13.58 -0.64
CA LEU A 374 -4.95 14.51 -1.77
C LEU A 374 -3.81 15.54 -1.62
N ARG A 375 -3.36 15.87 -0.39
CA ARG A 375 -2.15 16.71 -0.19
C ARG A 375 -0.89 16.03 -0.70
N TYR A 376 -0.80 14.69 -0.67
CA TYR A 376 0.33 13.96 -1.26
C TYR A 376 0.49 14.32 -2.74
N ARG A 377 -0.59 14.29 -3.54
CA ARG A 377 -0.55 14.69 -4.97
C ARG A 377 -0.19 16.16 -5.17
N HIS A 378 -0.74 17.08 -4.36
CA HIS A 378 -0.37 18.50 -4.47
C HIS A 378 1.12 18.73 -4.18
N ARG A 379 1.69 18.09 -3.15
CA ARG A 379 3.13 18.15 -2.83
C ARG A 379 4.02 17.67 -4.00
N ARG A 380 3.51 16.75 -4.86
CA ARG A 380 4.20 16.24 -6.06
C ARG A 380 3.92 17.04 -7.34
N LEU A 381 3.01 18.02 -7.32
CA LEU A 381 2.70 18.87 -8.47
C LEU A 381 3.93 19.57 -9.10
N PRO A 382 4.95 20.04 -8.34
CA PRO A 382 6.18 20.57 -8.92
C PRO A 382 6.98 19.53 -9.72
N ALA A 383 6.96 18.26 -9.34
CA ALA A 383 7.61 17.18 -10.07
C ALA A 383 6.85 16.86 -11.38
N ALA A 384 5.52 16.75 -11.31
CA ALA A 384 4.66 16.59 -12.49
C ALA A 384 4.83 17.74 -13.52
N ARG A 385 5.02 18.98 -13.06
CA ARG A 385 5.36 20.15 -13.89
C ARG A 385 6.78 20.13 -14.47
N ARG A 386 7.73 19.45 -13.83
CA ARG A 386 9.07 19.20 -14.42
C ARG A 386 8.98 18.13 -15.50
N ALA A 387 8.28 17.03 -15.22
CA ALA A 387 8.07 15.93 -16.15
C ALA A 387 7.36 16.37 -17.44
N ALA A 388 6.29 17.18 -17.33
CA ALA A 388 5.60 17.75 -18.50
C ALA A 388 6.56 18.55 -19.39
N ARG A 389 7.32 19.50 -18.80
CA ARG A 389 8.28 20.33 -19.53
C ARG A 389 9.40 19.52 -20.18
N GLN A 390 9.91 18.48 -19.50
CA GLN A 390 10.90 17.56 -20.08
C GLN A 390 10.35 16.76 -21.27
N ALA A 391 9.05 16.47 -21.26
CA ALA A 391 8.35 15.84 -22.39
C ALA A 391 7.87 16.83 -23.47
N GLY A 392 8.17 18.13 -23.34
CA GLY A 392 7.78 19.16 -24.31
C GLY A 392 6.38 19.76 -24.10
N TYR A 393 5.70 19.44 -23.00
CA TYR A 393 4.32 19.86 -22.74
C TYR A 393 4.21 20.91 -21.61
N PRO A 394 3.20 21.80 -21.64
CA PRO A 394 2.83 22.63 -20.50
C PRO A 394 2.10 21.82 -19.41
N GLY A 395 1.78 22.46 -18.28
CA GLY A 395 0.96 21.87 -17.23
C GLY A 395 1.68 20.84 -16.36
N ALA A 396 0.91 19.88 -15.81
CA ALA A 396 1.39 18.82 -14.94
C ALA A 396 1.13 17.43 -15.54
N MET A 397 2.21 16.70 -15.80
CA MET A 397 2.21 15.31 -16.22
C MET A 397 2.58 14.45 -14.99
N PHE A 398 1.57 14.02 -14.24
CA PHE A 398 1.78 13.11 -13.12
C PHE A 398 2.33 11.76 -13.61
N PRO A 399 3.21 11.10 -12.83
CA PRO A 399 3.76 9.81 -13.19
C PRO A 399 2.71 8.70 -13.11
N TRP A 400 2.91 7.62 -13.86
CA TRP A 400 2.11 6.40 -13.72
C TRP A 400 2.37 5.73 -12.37
N GLN A 401 3.65 5.61 -11.98
CA GLN A 401 4.08 5.14 -10.66
C GLN A 401 4.68 6.29 -9.86
N SER A 402 4.00 6.68 -8.79
CA SER A 402 4.44 7.74 -7.88
C SER A 402 4.98 7.17 -6.58
N GLY A 403 6.16 7.63 -6.16
CA GLY A 403 6.81 7.25 -4.91
C GLY A 403 7.06 8.45 -3.99
N SER A 404 8.32 8.67 -3.62
CA SER A 404 8.75 9.68 -2.65
C SER A 404 8.66 11.10 -3.19
N ASP A 405 9.30 11.44 -4.32
CA ASP A 405 9.44 12.81 -4.81
C ASP A 405 8.45 13.21 -5.92
N GLY A 406 7.75 12.23 -6.49
CA GLY A 406 6.76 12.41 -7.56
C GLY A 406 7.31 12.42 -8.98
N ARG A 407 8.56 11.98 -9.20
CA ARG A 407 9.02 11.59 -10.54
C ARG A 407 8.38 10.26 -10.97
N GLU A 408 8.63 9.84 -12.21
CA GLU A 408 8.20 8.54 -12.73
C GLU A 408 9.09 7.40 -12.21
N GLU A 409 8.50 6.46 -11.47
CA GLU A 409 9.18 5.23 -11.02
C GLU A 409 8.84 3.99 -11.88
N SER A 410 8.02 4.14 -12.93
CA SER A 410 7.80 3.04 -13.88
C SER A 410 9.10 2.69 -14.58
N GLN A 411 9.43 1.39 -14.61
CA GLN A 411 10.60 0.91 -15.34
C GLN A 411 10.44 1.24 -16.83
N ARG A 412 11.54 1.48 -17.55
CA ARG A 412 11.54 1.65 -19.01
C ARG A 412 11.74 0.33 -19.76
N LEU A 413 12.28 -0.66 -19.06
CA LEU A 413 12.58 -1.98 -19.58
C LEU A 413 12.06 -3.01 -18.58
N HIS A 414 11.38 -4.03 -19.09
CA HIS A 414 10.87 -5.15 -18.31
C HIS A 414 11.50 -6.45 -18.79
N LEU A 415 12.18 -7.17 -17.90
CA LEU A 415 12.60 -8.55 -18.17
C LEU A 415 11.37 -9.45 -18.16
N ASN A 416 11.00 -9.99 -19.33
CA ASN A 416 9.96 -11.00 -19.45
C ASN A 416 10.51 -12.35 -18.92
N PRO A 417 9.93 -12.93 -17.85
CA PRO A 417 10.50 -14.12 -17.21
C PRO A 417 10.36 -15.39 -18.06
N LEU A 418 9.39 -15.46 -18.98
CA LEU A 418 9.17 -16.62 -19.84
C LEU A 418 10.12 -16.66 -21.05
N SER A 419 10.50 -15.50 -21.58
CA SER A 419 11.40 -15.41 -22.74
C SER A 419 12.84 -15.04 -22.38
N GLY A 420 13.10 -14.60 -21.14
CA GLY A 420 14.39 -14.09 -20.69
C GLY A 420 14.82 -12.78 -21.37
N ARG A 421 13.93 -12.10 -22.09
CA ARG A 421 14.24 -10.88 -22.86
C ARG A 421 13.75 -9.62 -22.17
N TRP A 422 14.54 -8.56 -22.26
CA TRP A 422 14.11 -7.20 -21.95
C TRP A 422 13.19 -6.68 -23.05
N THR A 423 12.02 -6.17 -22.66
CA THR A 423 11.06 -5.49 -23.54
C THR A 423 10.85 -4.06 -23.07
N GLU A 424 10.66 -3.12 -24.00
CA GLU A 424 10.29 -1.74 -23.66
C GLU A 424 8.97 -1.73 -22.89
N ASP A 425 8.95 -1.02 -21.75
CA ASP A 425 7.73 -0.77 -20.99
C ASP A 425 7.16 0.60 -21.38
N ALA A 426 5.99 0.57 -22.01
CA ALA A 426 5.25 1.74 -22.45
C ALA A 426 4.21 2.24 -21.43
N THR A 427 4.09 1.63 -20.23
CA THR A 427 3.07 1.99 -19.23
C THR A 427 3.14 3.45 -18.78
N PHE A 428 4.33 4.08 -18.81
CA PHE A 428 4.46 5.53 -18.57
C PHE A 428 3.60 6.41 -19.51
N ARG A 429 3.17 5.87 -20.67
CA ARG A 429 2.22 6.53 -21.59
C ARG A 429 0.76 6.52 -21.09
N GLN A 430 0.46 5.94 -19.93
CA GLN A 430 -0.84 6.02 -19.26
C GLN A 430 -1.09 7.41 -18.66
N ARG A 431 -1.20 8.41 -19.54
CA ARG A 431 -1.41 9.82 -19.18
C ARG A 431 -2.74 10.06 -18.43
N HIS A 432 -3.65 9.09 -18.49
CA HIS A 432 -4.95 9.15 -17.84
C HIS A 432 -4.87 9.20 -16.29
N VAL A 433 -3.73 8.85 -15.68
CA VAL A 433 -3.47 9.07 -14.23
C VAL A 433 -3.72 10.52 -13.80
N GLY A 434 -3.35 11.51 -14.64
CA GLY A 434 -3.65 12.91 -14.35
C GLY A 434 -5.16 13.21 -14.35
N LEU A 435 -5.90 12.60 -15.27
CA LEU A 435 -7.37 12.72 -15.35
C LEU A 435 -8.03 12.12 -14.11
N ALA A 436 -7.55 10.95 -13.64
CA ALA A 436 -8.02 10.31 -12.43
C ALA A 436 -7.76 11.16 -11.18
N ILE A 437 -6.57 11.78 -11.06
CA ILE A 437 -6.25 12.72 -9.97
C ILE A 437 -7.16 13.95 -10.01
N ALA A 438 -7.39 14.55 -11.18
CA ALA A 438 -8.30 15.68 -11.30
C ALA A 438 -9.77 15.29 -11.00
N TYR A 439 -10.16 14.07 -11.36
CA TYR A 439 -11.46 13.49 -10.99
C TYR A 439 -11.62 13.30 -9.49
N THR A 440 -10.66 12.69 -8.80
CA THR A 440 -10.75 12.49 -7.35
C THR A 440 -10.73 13.80 -6.57
N VAL A 441 -9.91 14.77 -6.99
CA VAL A 441 -9.93 16.15 -6.44
C VAL A 441 -11.32 16.79 -6.62
N TRP A 442 -11.93 16.67 -7.80
CA TRP A 442 -13.26 17.27 -8.04
C TRP A 442 -14.36 16.56 -7.24
N GLN A 443 -14.39 15.22 -7.24
CA GLN A 443 -15.37 14.44 -6.47
C GLN A 443 -15.27 14.75 -4.97
N TYR A 444 -14.05 14.88 -4.43
CA TYR A 444 -13.85 15.29 -3.04
C TYR A 444 -14.54 16.64 -2.74
N VAL A 445 -14.33 17.65 -3.59
CA VAL A 445 -14.94 18.98 -3.40
C VAL A 445 -16.46 18.96 -3.60
N GLU A 446 -16.98 18.19 -4.56
CA GLU A 446 -18.44 18.04 -4.76
C GLU A 446 -19.13 17.33 -3.58
N MET A 447 -18.47 16.34 -2.98
CA MET A 447 -19.02 15.58 -1.84
C MET A 447 -18.93 16.32 -0.50
N THR A 448 -17.93 17.18 -0.33
CA THR A 448 -17.64 17.84 0.97
C THR A 448 -17.98 19.33 1.02
N GLY A 449 -18.04 20.00 -0.13
CA GLY A 449 -18.13 21.45 -0.19
C GLY A 449 -16.86 22.20 0.26
N ASP A 450 -15.70 21.52 0.39
CA ASP A 450 -14.45 22.14 0.85
C ASP A 450 -13.85 23.10 -0.21
N LEU A 451 -14.36 24.33 -0.22
CA LEU A 451 -13.88 25.42 -1.07
C LEU A 451 -12.51 25.97 -0.62
N GLU A 452 -12.10 25.76 0.64
CA GLU A 452 -10.78 26.11 1.12
C GLU A 452 -9.74 25.23 0.45
N PHE A 453 -9.92 23.90 0.49
CA PHE A 453 -9.07 22.94 -0.21
C PHE A 453 -9.08 23.16 -1.72
N LEU A 454 -10.26 23.42 -2.32
CA LEU A 454 -10.34 23.79 -3.74
C LEU A 454 -9.46 25.01 -4.04
N GLY A 455 -9.56 26.07 -3.22
CA GLY A 455 -8.80 27.29 -3.40
C GLY A 455 -7.30 27.17 -3.14
N ASP A 456 -6.89 26.37 -2.15
CA ASP A 456 -5.49 26.20 -1.74
C ASP A 456 -4.72 25.20 -2.59
N ARG A 457 -5.38 24.12 -3.05
CA ARG A 457 -4.71 22.94 -3.61
C ARG A 457 -5.44 22.39 -4.84
N GLY A 458 -6.75 22.20 -4.74
CA GLY A 458 -7.52 21.42 -5.71
C GLY A 458 -7.59 22.07 -7.10
N ALA A 459 -7.92 23.36 -7.18
CA ALA A 459 -8.02 24.08 -8.44
C ALA A 459 -6.66 24.16 -9.16
N GLU A 460 -5.56 24.29 -8.43
CA GLU A 460 -4.21 24.29 -9.01
C GLU A 460 -3.91 22.94 -9.70
N VAL A 461 -4.20 21.82 -9.03
CA VAL A 461 -4.03 20.48 -9.61
C VAL A 461 -4.91 20.29 -10.85
N ILE A 462 -6.21 20.61 -10.77
CA ILE A 462 -7.15 20.47 -11.88
C ILE A 462 -6.69 21.29 -13.11
N VAL A 463 -6.33 22.56 -12.91
CA VAL A 463 -5.93 23.47 -13.99
C VAL A 463 -4.61 23.04 -14.63
N GLU A 464 -3.64 22.56 -13.85
CA GLU A 464 -2.35 22.10 -14.38
C GLU A 464 -2.47 20.78 -15.16
N VAL A 465 -3.31 19.85 -14.74
CA VAL A 465 -3.63 18.66 -15.56
C VAL A 465 -4.37 19.09 -16.83
N ALA A 466 -5.32 20.02 -16.76
CA ALA A 466 -6.03 20.51 -17.93
C ALA A 466 -5.06 21.16 -18.94
N ARG A 467 -4.09 21.95 -18.47
CA ARG A 467 -3.01 22.52 -19.30
C ARG A 467 -2.20 21.45 -20.03
N PHE A 468 -1.84 20.38 -19.34
CA PHE A 468 -1.11 19.26 -19.94
C PHE A 468 -1.93 18.59 -21.05
N PHE A 469 -3.22 18.30 -20.81
CA PHE A 469 -4.09 17.73 -21.84
C PHE A 469 -4.39 18.68 -23.00
N ALA A 470 -4.46 19.99 -22.78
CA ALA A 470 -4.57 20.98 -23.85
C ALA A 470 -3.30 21.04 -24.72
N GLY A 471 -2.11 20.85 -24.14
CA GLY A 471 -0.85 20.77 -24.88
C GLY A 471 -0.60 19.41 -25.56
N LEU A 472 -1.22 18.34 -25.05
CA LEU A 472 -1.14 16.98 -25.63
C LEU A 472 -2.11 16.77 -26.80
N ALA A 473 -3.16 17.59 -26.91
CA ALA A 473 -4.16 17.49 -27.97
C ALA A 473 -3.67 18.16 -29.27
N GLU A 474 -3.72 17.42 -30.37
CA GLU A 474 -3.40 17.90 -31.72
C GLU A 474 -4.69 18.27 -32.47
N TYR A 475 -4.69 19.32 -33.29
CA TYR A 475 -5.83 19.64 -34.15
C TYR A 475 -5.68 18.99 -35.53
N ASP A 476 -6.57 18.06 -35.86
CA ASP A 476 -6.62 17.34 -37.14
C ASP A 476 -7.49 18.12 -38.14
N GLN A 477 -6.83 18.95 -38.96
CA GLN A 477 -7.48 19.80 -39.98
C GLN A 477 -8.34 19.01 -40.96
N GLY A 478 -7.93 17.79 -41.34
CA GLY A 478 -8.67 16.96 -42.31
C GLY A 478 -9.95 16.36 -41.72
N ARG A 479 -10.15 16.48 -40.41
CA ARG A 479 -11.27 15.90 -39.66
C ARG A 479 -12.06 16.91 -38.81
N ASP A 480 -11.67 18.19 -38.86
CA ASP A 480 -12.16 19.30 -38.01
C ASP A 480 -12.40 18.88 -36.55
N ARG A 481 -11.34 18.36 -35.91
CA ARG A 481 -11.41 17.92 -34.51
C ARG A 481 -10.04 17.89 -33.84
N TYR A 482 -10.05 18.00 -32.52
CA TYR A 482 -8.89 17.64 -31.71
C TYR A 482 -8.78 16.12 -31.55
N VAL A 483 -7.55 15.62 -31.51
CA VAL A 483 -7.19 14.21 -31.31
C VAL A 483 -6.09 14.10 -30.25
N ILE A 484 -6.03 12.97 -29.55
CA ILE A 484 -4.95 12.64 -28.61
C ILE A 484 -4.30 11.35 -29.11
N ARG A 485 -2.97 11.34 -29.23
CA ARG A 485 -2.22 10.26 -29.88
C ARG A 485 -1.17 9.64 -28.97
N GLY A 486 -0.79 8.39 -29.26
CA GLY A 486 0.34 7.73 -28.61
C GLY A 486 0.24 7.59 -27.08
N VAL A 487 -0.98 7.42 -26.57
CA VAL A 487 -1.28 7.18 -25.14
C VAL A 487 -1.58 5.70 -24.89
N VAL A 488 -1.54 5.27 -23.63
CA VAL A 488 -2.10 3.97 -23.22
C VAL A 488 -3.32 4.25 -22.36
N GLY A 489 -4.39 3.46 -22.54
CA GLY A 489 -5.62 3.58 -21.76
C GLY A 489 -5.59 2.70 -20.51
N PRO A 490 -6.70 2.57 -19.78
CA PRO A 490 -6.83 1.63 -18.66
C PRO A 490 -6.70 0.15 -19.04
N ASP A 491 -6.88 -0.19 -20.32
CA ASP A 491 -6.53 -1.50 -20.88
C ASP A 491 -5.04 -1.53 -21.24
N GLU A 492 -4.23 -2.09 -20.34
CA GLU A 492 -2.78 -2.18 -20.47
C GLU A 492 -2.32 -3.20 -21.53
N PHE A 493 -3.19 -4.06 -22.06
CA PHE A 493 -2.79 -5.01 -23.11
C PHE A 493 -2.57 -4.32 -24.47
N HIS A 494 -3.13 -3.12 -24.67
CA HIS A 494 -3.02 -2.34 -25.90
C HIS A 494 -2.03 -1.17 -25.76
N THR A 495 -0.74 -1.49 -25.68
CA THR A 495 0.37 -0.51 -25.60
C THR A 495 0.78 0.12 -26.93
N GLY A 496 0.23 -0.34 -28.06
CA GLY A 496 0.52 0.18 -29.40
C GLY A 496 -0.20 -0.59 -30.51
N TYR A 497 0.01 -0.17 -31.75
CA TYR A 497 -0.45 -0.88 -32.95
C TYR A 497 0.61 -1.90 -33.41
N PRO A 498 0.28 -2.91 -34.24
CA PRO A 498 1.24 -3.93 -34.68
C PRO A 498 2.51 -3.39 -35.37
N ASP A 499 2.40 -2.23 -36.03
CA ASP A 499 3.48 -1.50 -36.68
C ASP A 499 4.21 -0.51 -35.74
N ARG A 500 3.65 -0.22 -34.56
CA ARG A 500 4.22 0.66 -33.53
C ARG A 500 3.93 0.14 -32.10
N PRO A 501 4.43 -1.06 -31.71
CA PRO A 501 3.94 -1.81 -30.56
C PRO A 501 4.16 -1.19 -29.17
N ALA A 502 5.07 -0.21 -29.02
CA ALA A 502 5.30 0.54 -27.77
C ALA A 502 5.00 2.04 -27.88
N GLY A 503 4.44 2.49 -29.02
CA GLY A 503 4.21 3.91 -29.27
C GLY A 503 2.93 4.49 -28.68
N GLY A 504 2.09 3.67 -28.04
CA GLY A 504 0.74 4.02 -27.63
C GLY A 504 -0.29 3.93 -28.76
N ILE A 505 -1.56 3.89 -28.37
CA ILE A 505 -2.74 3.94 -29.24
C ILE A 505 -3.25 5.38 -29.40
N ASP A 506 -3.99 5.62 -30.49
CA ASP A 506 -4.56 6.93 -30.81
C ASP A 506 -6.06 6.96 -30.45
N ASN A 507 -6.51 8.09 -29.92
CA ASN A 507 -7.91 8.38 -29.57
C ASN A 507 -8.57 7.34 -28.65
N ASN A 508 -7.84 6.89 -27.62
CA ASN A 508 -8.42 6.04 -26.57
C ASN A 508 -9.67 6.70 -25.98
N ALA A 509 -10.80 5.99 -26.01
CA ALA A 509 -12.10 6.55 -25.66
C ALA A 509 -12.16 7.11 -24.22
N TYR A 510 -11.59 6.40 -23.25
CA TYR A 510 -11.53 6.85 -21.86
C TYR A 510 -10.74 8.15 -21.73
N THR A 511 -9.51 8.18 -22.27
CA THR A 511 -8.64 9.36 -22.24
C THR A 511 -9.28 10.57 -22.91
N ASN A 512 -9.87 10.41 -24.10
CA ASN A 512 -10.50 11.52 -24.82
C ASN A 512 -11.74 12.07 -24.10
N VAL A 513 -12.64 11.19 -23.62
CA VAL A 513 -13.86 11.62 -22.90
C VAL A 513 -13.50 12.31 -21.58
N MET A 514 -12.55 11.75 -20.83
CA MET A 514 -12.11 12.33 -19.55
C MET A 514 -11.34 13.64 -19.73
N ALA A 515 -10.61 13.85 -20.84
CA ALA A 515 -10.01 15.13 -21.16
C ALA A 515 -11.07 16.23 -21.44
N VAL A 516 -12.13 15.90 -22.18
CA VAL A 516 -13.26 16.83 -22.42
C VAL A 516 -13.99 17.17 -21.11
N TRP A 517 -14.25 16.16 -20.27
CA TRP A 517 -14.80 16.36 -18.92
C TRP A 517 -13.93 17.29 -18.07
N LEU A 518 -12.60 17.09 -18.10
CA LEU A 518 -11.64 17.87 -17.35
C LEU A 518 -11.65 19.35 -17.74
N PHE A 519 -11.72 19.70 -19.03
CA PHE A 519 -11.80 21.10 -19.45
C PHE A 519 -13.06 21.80 -18.88
N GLY A 520 -14.20 21.11 -18.91
CA GLY A 520 -15.44 21.61 -18.29
C GLY A 520 -15.33 21.77 -16.78
N VAL A 521 -14.63 20.86 -16.10
CA VAL A 521 -14.39 20.92 -14.65
C VAL A 521 -13.38 21.98 -14.24
N ALA A 522 -12.32 22.20 -15.03
CA ALA A 522 -11.36 23.30 -14.80
C ALA A 522 -12.05 24.67 -14.85
N ALA A 523 -12.96 24.88 -15.81
CA ALA A 523 -13.77 26.10 -15.88
C ALA A 523 -14.69 26.25 -14.64
N LYS A 524 -15.37 25.18 -14.21
CA LYS A 524 -16.22 25.19 -12.99
C LYS A 524 -15.41 25.45 -11.72
N ALA A 525 -14.23 24.85 -11.59
CA ALA A 525 -13.33 25.04 -10.46
C ALA A 525 -12.92 26.52 -10.33
N LEU A 526 -12.48 27.15 -11.42
CA LEU A 526 -12.12 28.57 -11.45
C LEU A 526 -13.31 29.49 -11.13
N GLN A 527 -14.51 29.17 -11.61
CA GLN A 527 -15.74 29.92 -11.30
C GLN A 527 -16.11 29.86 -9.81
N ARG A 528 -15.83 28.74 -9.12
CA ARG A 528 -16.08 28.59 -7.69
C ARG A 528 -15.04 29.25 -6.78
N LEU A 529 -13.89 29.64 -7.30
CA LEU A 529 -12.89 30.38 -6.50
C LEU A 529 -13.41 31.78 -6.11
N PRO A 530 -13.07 32.30 -4.92
CA PRO A 530 -13.26 33.71 -4.58
C PRO A 530 -12.56 34.64 -5.58
N ALA A 531 -13.13 35.82 -5.85
CA ALA A 531 -12.61 36.74 -6.87
C ALA A 531 -11.11 37.07 -6.71
N TRP A 532 -10.64 37.28 -5.47
CA TRP A 532 -9.23 37.55 -5.16
C TRP A 532 -8.29 36.37 -5.46
N ARG A 533 -8.79 35.13 -5.39
CA ARG A 533 -8.02 33.94 -5.83
C ARG A 533 -8.11 33.69 -7.32
N ARG A 534 -9.12 34.21 -8.02
CA ARG A 534 -9.17 34.12 -9.50
C ARG A 534 -8.02 34.91 -10.12
N THR A 535 -7.71 36.09 -9.59
CA THR A 535 -6.58 36.93 -10.05
C THR A 535 -5.21 36.32 -9.74
N ASP A 536 -4.94 35.90 -8.50
CA ASP A 536 -3.70 35.19 -8.14
C ASP A 536 -3.55 33.86 -8.91
N GLY A 537 -4.67 33.16 -9.05
CA GLY A 537 -4.80 31.91 -9.79
C GLY A 537 -4.71 32.07 -11.31
N THR A 538 -4.81 33.30 -11.85
CA THR A 538 -4.42 33.61 -13.23
C THR A 538 -2.97 34.08 -13.34
N ASP A 539 -2.42 34.81 -12.38
CA ASP A 539 -1.05 35.36 -12.46
C ASP A 539 0.05 34.33 -12.19
N ARG A 540 -0.15 33.41 -11.22
CA ARG A 540 0.73 32.23 -11.05
C ARG A 540 0.66 31.27 -12.24
N VAL A 541 -0.44 31.34 -12.98
CA VAL A 541 -0.77 30.52 -14.14
C VAL A 541 -0.20 31.15 -15.43
N ALA A 542 -0.17 32.48 -15.55
CA ALA A 542 0.22 33.20 -16.77
C ALA A 542 1.73 33.51 -16.89
N ARG A 543 2.52 33.43 -15.81
CA ARG A 543 3.96 33.72 -15.88
C ARG A 543 4.77 32.60 -16.57
N PRO A 544 5.41 32.83 -17.73
CA PRO A 544 6.55 32.01 -18.14
C PRO A 544 7.72 32.24 -17.15
N PRO A 545 8.59 31.25 -16.91
CA PRO A 545 9.74 31.41 -16.03
C PRO A 545 10.75 32.38 -16.66
N THR A 546 10.82 33.61 -16.14
CA THR A 546 11.85 34.60 -16.51
C THR A 546 13.17 34.24 -15.86
N GLY A 547 13.82 33.19 -16.37
CA GLY A 547 15.22 32.88 -16.12
C GLY A 547 16.03 33.14 -17.39
N ARG A 548 16.75 34.27 -17.45
CA ARG A 548 17.82 34.43 -18.44
C ARG A 548 18.93 33.44 -18.08
N ALA A 549 19.06 32.36 -18.85
CA ALA A 549 20.30 31.59 -18.86
C ALA A 549 21.35 32.43 -19.58
N GLU A 550 22.41 32.85 -18.88
CA GLU A 550 23.62 33.32 -19.55
C GLU A 550 24.27 32.15 -20.30
N PRO A 551 24.82 32.37 -21.51
CA PRO A 551 25.42 31.30 -22.29
C PRO A 551 26.77 30.91 -21.68
N LEU A 552 26.81 29.81 -20.95
CA LEU A 552 28.06 29.12 -20.62
C LEU A 552 28.77 28.70 -21.92
N GLY A 553 30.10 28.83 -21.91
CA GLY A 553 30.93 28.79 -23.11
C GLY A 553 30.86 27.49 -23.90
N ARG A 554 31.07 27.61 -25.22
CA ARG A 554 31.17 26.47 -26.14
C ARG A 554 32.43 25.65 -25.84
N THR A 555 32.27 24.33 -25.78
CA THR A 555 33.33 23.36 -26.07
C THR A 555 32.84 22.46 -27.19
N ASP A 556 33.54 22.47 -28.33
CA ASP A 556 33.09 21.77 -29.54
C ASP A 556 33.25 20.25 -29.43
N PRO A 557 32.26 19.44 -29.88
CA PRO A 557 32.44 18.00 -30.09
C PRO A 557 33.13 17.71 -31.45
N PRO A 558 33.86 16.60 -31.60
CA PRO A 558 34.65 16.31 -32.79
C PRO A 558 33.81 15.99 -34.03
N HIS A 559 34.34 16.36 -35.19
CA HIS A 559 33.70 16.19 -36.51
C HIS A 559 33.37 14.74 -36.88
N VAL A 560 32.13 14.49 -37.28
CA VAL A 560 31.73 13.33 -38.10
C VAL A 560 31.35 13.81 -39.50
N ARG A 561 31.94 13.22 -40.54
CA ARG A 561 31.69 13.60 -41.94
C ARG A 561 30.32 13.10 -42.44
N PRO A 562 29.58 13.88 -43.25
CA PRO A 562 28.32 13.42 -43.85
C PRO A 562 28.56 12.50 -45.06
N VAL A 563 27.79 11.42 -45.15
CA VAL A 563 27.69 10.54 -46.33
C VAL A 563 26.60 11.09 -47.27
N PRO A 564 26.81 11.17 -48.60
CA PRO A 564 25.87 11.86 -49.50
C PRO A 564 24.61 11.04 -49.80
N ARG A 565 23.47 11.73 -49.85
CA ARG A 565 22.18 11.17 -50.32
C ARG A 565 22.25 10.85 -51.81
N ARG A 566 21.77 9.66 -52.23
CA ARG A 566 21.36 9.41 -53.63
C ARG A 566 19.89 9.73 -53.83
N ARG A 567 19.57 10.28 -55.00
CA ARG A 567 18.22 10.52 -55.51
C ARG A 567 17.71 9.31 -56.30
N ASP A 568 16.38 9.15 -56.26
CA ASP A 568 15.45 8.68 -57.29
C ASP A 568 15.82 7.48 -58.19
N GLN A 569 14.97 6.44 -58.16
CA GLN A 569 14.28 5.97 -59.38
C GLN A 569 12.96 5.24 -59.03
N PRO A 570 11.96 5.21 -59.93
CA PRO A 570 10.61 4.73 -59.64
C PRO A 570 10.40 3.26 -60.02
N VAL A 571 9.43 2.59 -59.39
CA VAL A 571 8.92 1.28 -59.83
C VAL A 571 7.43 1.39 -60.16
N ARG A 572 7.06 0.92 -61.35
CA ARG A 572 5.67 0.89 -61.86
C ARG A 572 4.86 -0.22 -61.16
N GLY A 573 3.56 0.01 -61.02
CA GLY A 573 2.66 -0.88 -60.28
C GLY A 573 2.28 -2.19 -60.98
N ILE A 574 1.54 -3.02 -60.24
CA ILE A 574 0.85 -4.22 -60.72
C ILE A 574 -0.64 -4.11 -60.38
N ARG A 575 -1.47 -4.79 -61.18
CA ARG A 575 -2.91 -4.55 -61.38
C ARG A 575 -3.82 -5.11 -60.29
N ALA A 576 -5.06 -4.61 -60.28
CA ALA A 576 -6.20 -5.22 -59.62
C ALA A 576 -6.71 -6.49 -60.34
N VAL A 577 -6.85 -7.57 -59.57
CA VAL A 577 -7.88 -8.63 -59.58
C VAL A 577 -7.82 -9.25 -58.16
N ASP A 578 -8.85 -9.84 -57.53
CA ASP A 578 -10.15 -10.30 -58.03
C ASP A 578 -11.24 -10.26 -56.92
N ARG A 579 -12.52 -10.18 -57.31
CA ARG A 579 -13.69 -10.29 -56.41
C ARG A 579 -14.26 -11.72 -56.47
N ALA A 580 -13.72 -12.66 -55.70
CA ALA A 580 -14.40 -13.94 -55.47
C ALA A 580 -13.91 -14.69 -54.22
N ARG A 581 -14.70 -14.64 -53.13
CA ARG A 581 -15.12 -15.78 -52.28
C ARG A 581 -15.81 -15.28 -51.01
N LEU A 582 -17.13 -15.22 -51.08
CA LEU A 582 -18.03 -15.39 -49.93
C LEU A 582 -18.30 -16.89 -49.76
N ALA A 583 -18.80 -17.27 -48.57
CA ALA A 583 -18.83 -18.62 -47.99
C ALA A 583 -17.47 -19.01 -47.33
N GLU A 584 -17.41 -19.49 -46.09
CA GLU A 584 -18.47 -20.05 -45.21
C GLU A 584 -18.33 -19.51 -43.76
N VAL A 585 -19.45 -19.33 -43.06
CA VAL A 585 -19.48 -19.11 -41.59
C VAL A 585 -20.56 -20.04 -41.02
N PRO A 586 -20.23 -20.98 -40.12
CA PRO A 586 -21.24 -21.85 -39.51
C PRO A 586 -22.14 -21.12 -38.51
N ASP A 587 -23.45 -21.26 -38.68
CA ASP A 587 -24.47 -20.81 -37.71
C ASP A 587 -24.39 -21.64 -36.41
N GLN A 588 -24.06 -21.01 -35.28
CA GLN A 588 -24.59 -21.40 -33.96
C GLN A 588 -24.77 -20.17 -33.05
N VAL A 589 -25.66 -20.33 -32.04
CA VAL A 589 -26.05 -19.34 -31.02
C VAL A 589 -27.02 -18.24 -31.48
N ARG A 590 -28.25 -18.65 -31.81
CA ARG A 590 -29.46 -17.90 -31.44
C ARG A 590 -30.24 -18.66 -30.36
N ARG A 591 -30.43 -18.03 -29.20
CA ARG A 591 -31.68 -17.99 -28.37
C ARG A 591 -31.39 -17.51 -26.95
N HIS A 592 -31.61 -16.21 -26.69
CA HIS A 592 -32.60 -15.72 -25.72
C HIS A 592 -32.35 -14.24 -25.40
N SER A 593 -33.21 -13.36 -25.91
CA SER A 593 -33.35 -11.98 -25.44
C SER A 593 -34.59 -11.88 -24.55
N PRO A 594 -34.51 -11.27 -23.35
CA PRO A 594 -35.68 -10.72 -22.67
C PRO A 594 -36.12 -9.43 -23.36
N ALA A 595 -37.43 -9.16 -23.37
CA ALA A 595 -38.01 -7.97 -24.01
C ALA A 595 -37.82 -6.70 -23.17
N ARG A 596 -37.79 -5.53 -23.85
CA ARG A 596 -38.00 -4.23 -23.21
C ARG A 596 -39.51 -4.01 -22.98
N PRO A 597 -39.94 -3.42 -21.85
CA PRO A 597 -41.30 -2.91 -21.70
C PRO A 597 -41.46 -1.53 -22.36
N ASP A 598 -42.63 -1.30 -22.94
CA ASP A 598 -43.05 -0.05 -23.60
C ASP A 598 -43.71 0.91 -22.58
N PRO A 599 -43.69 2.24 -22.75
CA PRO A 599 -44.12 3.17 -21.72
C PRO A 599 -45.57 3.62 -21.86
N GLY A 600 -46.34 3.54 -20.76
CA GLY A 600 -47.47 4.44 -20.55
C GLY A 600 -48.75 3.83 -19.99
N SER A 601 -49.05 4.13 -18.73
CA SER A 601 -50.41 4.49 -18.34
C SER A 601 -50.37 5.54 -17.21
N ARG A 602 -51.27 6.52 -17.27
CA ARG A 602 -51.38 7.59 -16.26
C ARG A 602 -52.24 7.09 -15.10
N GLY A 603 -51.76 7.22 -13.88
CA GLY A 603 -52.51 6.87 -12.66
C GLY A 603 -52.27 7.89 -11.55
N THR A 604 -53.12 8.90 -11.44
CA THR A 604 -53.09 9.90 -10.36
C THR A 604 -53.55 9.30 -9.03
N ARG A 605 -52.80 9.50 -7.94
CA ARG A 605 -53.34 9.57 -6.57
C ARG A 605 -52.46 10.47 -5.68
N ARG A 606 -53.12 11.22 -4.79
CA ARG A 606 -52.54 12.16 -3.81
C ARG A 606 -52.36 11.48 -2.43
N HIS A 607 -51.80 12.25 -1.50
CA HIS A 607 -51.60 11.98 -0.06
C HIS A 607 -50.37 11.08 0.24
N GLY A 608 -49.55 11.37 1.25
CA GLY A 608 -49.52 12.56 2.12
C GLY A 608 -48.44 12.40 3.20
N LEU A 609 -47.72 13.49 3.51
CA LEU A 609 -46.79 13.52 4.65
C LEU A 609 -47.57 13.42 5.98
N PRO A 610 -46.95 12.82 7.01
CA PRO A 610 -46.56 13.66 8.13
C PRO A 610 -45.14 13.35 8.63
N GLY A 611 -44.43 14.38 9.10
CA GLY A 611 -43.38 14.21 10.10
C GLY A 611 -43.90 14.65 11.46
N LEU A 612 -43.22 14.27 12.55
CA LEU A 612 -43.25 14.99 13.84
C LEU A 612 -42.19 14.46 14.84
N GLN A 613 -41.53 15.42 15.49
CA GLN A 613 -40.99 15.42 16.87
C GLN A 613 -40.03 14.33 17.39
N THR A 614 -38.78 14.78 17.53
CA THR A 614 -38.01 14.81 18.79
C THR A 614 -38.67 14.30 20.08
N GLY A 615 -37.99 13.39 20.80
CA GLY A 615 -38.21 13.10 22.21
C GLY A 615 -36.89 12.77 22.92
N ARG A 616 -36.66 13.34 24.12
CA ARG A 616 -35.53 13.01 25.01
C ARG A 616 -36.03 12.14 26.17
N CYS A 617 -35.27 11.09 26.53
CA CYS A 617 -35.04 10.53 27.88
C CYS A 617 -33.70 9.76 27.77
N THR A 618 -32.63 9.98 28.53
CA THR A 618 -32.39 9.91 30.00
C THR A 618 -32.50 8.51 30.61
N ASP A 619 -31.31 7.97 30.90
CA ASP A 619 -30.90 7.22 32.09
C ASP A 619 -31.18 5.72 32.30
N ALA A 620 -30.29 5.18 33.13
CA ALA A 620 -30.28 3.91 33.88
C ALA A 620 -29.75 2.63 33.18
N ALA A 621 -28.51 2.29 33.57
CA ALA A 621 -27.91 0.97 33.48
C ALA A 621 -28.62 -0.08 34.38
N VAL A 622 -28.29 -1.38 34.19
CA VAL A 622 -27.73 -2.31 35.22
C VAL A 622 -27.97 -3.81 34.84
N SER A 623 -26.94 -4.63 35.09
CA SER A 623 -26.91 -6.11 35.28
C SER A 623 -27.33 -7.11 34.17
N ALA A 624 -26.44 -8.08 33.96
CA ALA A 624 -26.72 -9.49 33.63
C ALA A 624 -26.33 -10.36 34.86
N PRO A 625 -26.23 -11.71 34.81
CA PRO A 625 -26.92 -12.77 34.03
C PRO A 625 -27.82 -13.59 35.03
N PRO A 626 -27.95 -14.95 35.09
CA PRO A 626 -27.73 -16.09 34.17
C PRO A 626 -29.06 -16.91 34.04
N PRO A 627 -29.18 -18.27 33.96
CA PRO A 627 -28.18 -19.37 33.96
C PRO A 627 -27.41 -19.51 32.63
#